data_AF-A0A5K1FWD3-F1
#
_entry.id   AF-A0A5K1FWD3-F1
#
_cell.length_a   1.000
_cell.length_b   1.000
_cell.length_c   1.000
_cell.angle_alpha   90.00
_cell.angle_beta   90.00
_cell.angle_gamma   90.00
#
_symmetry.space_group_name_H-M   'P 1'
#
loop_
_entity.id
_entity.type
_entity.pdbx_description
1 polymer ?
#
loop_
_entity_poly.entity_id
_entity_poly.type
_entity_poly.pdbx_seq_one_letter_code
_entity_poly.pdbx_strand_id
1 'polypeptide(L)'
;LNKEPPNLTFRKKDKGGISLTSTVATSHLDLETVKAICGEYRIHNADISLRYDATVDDLIDVIEGSRIYTPCIYVVNKIDQITVEELEILDKLPHYCPV
;
A
#
# COMPACT_ATOMS: atom_id res chain seq x y z
N LEU A 1 6.46 -3.20 0.02
CA LEU A 1 7.57 -3.92 0.68
C LEU A 1 7.17 -4.21 2.12
N ASN A 2 7.30 -5.44 2.62
CA ASN A 2 6.97 -5.86 4.00
C ASN A 2 5.61 -5.35 4.54
N LYS A 3 4.63 -5.19 3.65
CA LYS A 3 3.25 -4.86 4.01
C LYS A 3 2.39 -6.10 3.81
N GLU A 4 1.48 -6.33 4.74
CA GLU A 4 0.41 -7.30 4.54
C GLU A 4 -0.47 -6.85 3.37
N PRO A 5 -1.04 -7.80 2.59
CA PRO A 5 -1.89 -7.46 1.48
C PRO A 5 -3.05 -6.58 1.98
N PRO A 6 -3.29 -5.44 1.32
CA PRO A 6 -4.33 -4.52 1.74
C PRO A 6 -5.68 -5.22 1.75
N ASN A 7 -6.42 -5.13 2.87
CA ASN A 7 -7.78 -5.65 3.01
C ASN A 7 -8.80 -4.75 2.29
N LEU A 8 -8.55 -4.53 1.00
CA LEU A 8 -9.34 -3.70 0.10
C LEU A 8 -10.01 -4.61 -0.93
N THR A 9 -11.33 -4.49 -1.06
CA THR A 9 -12.06 -5.21 -2.10
C THR A 9 -12.38 -4.26 -3.23
N PHE A 10 -11.85 -4.55 -4.41
CA PHE A 10 -12.14 -3.85 -5.65
C PHE A 10 -12.95 -4.75 -6.57
N ARG A 11 -14.14 -4.32 -6.98
CA ARG A 11 -15.00 -5.05 -7.92
C ARG A 11 -15.42 -4.15 -9.07
N LYS A 12 -14.90 -4.43 -10.26
CA LYS A 12 -15.31 -3.73 -11.49
C LYS A 12 -16.77 -4.08 -11.83
N LYS A 13 -17.56 -3.08 -12.20
CA LYS A 13 -18.95 -3.20 -12.64
C LYS A 13 -19.07 -2.78 -14.11
N ASP A 14 -20.12 -3.21 -14.80
CA ASP A 14 -20.40 -2.76 -16.17
C ASP A 14 -21.07 -1.39 -16.21
N LYS A 15 -21.91 -1.08 -15.21
CA LYS A 15 -22.71 0.16 -15.10
C LYS A 15 -22.91 0.54 -13.63
N GLY A 16 -23.18 1.82 -13.36
CA GLY A 16 -23.54 2.33 -12.03
C GLY A 16 -22.57 3.32 -11.39
N GLY A 17 -21.53 3.74 -12.13
CA GLY A 17 -20.53 4.68 -11.64
C GLY A 17 -19.60 4.07 -10.59
N ILE A 18 -18.89 4.94 -9.88
CA ILE A 18 -17.94 4.57 -8.82
C ILE A 18 -18.66 4.68 -7.47
N SER A 19 -18.78 3.56 -6.77
CA SER A 19 -19.34 3.46 -5.43
C SER A 19 -18.22 3.19 -4.43
N LEU A 20 -18.09 4.07 -3.44
CA LEU A 20 -17.13 3.95 -2.35
C LEU A 20 -17.90 3.60 -1.08
N THR A 21 -17.61 2.44 -0.50
CA THR A 21 -18.14 2.02 0.79
C THR A 21 -17.00 1.96 1.78
N SER A 22 -16.99 2.81 2.81
CA SER A 22 -15.98 2.75 3.87
C SER A 22 -16.59 2.28 5.18
N THR A 23 -15.92 1.32 5.82
CA THR A 23 -16.28 0.85 7.17
C THR A 23 -15.59 1.69 8.26
N VAL A 24 -14.54 2.42 7.90
CA VAL A 24 -13.69 3.21 8.80
C VAL A 24 -13.63 4.65 8.31
N ALA A 25 -13.41 5.61 9.21
CA ALA A 25 -13.17 7.00 8.79
C ALA A 25 -11.91 7.03 7.91
N THR A 26 -12.07 7.45 6.65
CA THR A 26 -10.98 7.59 5.69
C THR A 26 -10.36 8.97 5.80
N SER A 27 -9.08 9.02 6.12
CA SER A 27 -8.33 10.28 6.29
C SER A 27 -7.67 10.73 5.00
N HIS A 28 -7.38 9.77 4.11
CA HIS A 28 -6.50 9.95 2.96
C HIS A 28 -7.20 9.75 1.61
N LEU A 29 -8.39 9.13 1.59
CA LEU A 29 -9.11 8.79 0.37
C LEU A 29 -10.49 9.44 0.35
N ASP A 30 -10.63 10.43 -0.54
CA ASP A 30 -11.91 11.05 -0.88
C ASP A 30 -12.50 10.44 -2.15
N LEU A 31 -13.83 10.52 -2.27
CA LEU A 31 -14.56 10.04 -3.45
C LEU A 31 -14.05 10.70 -4.76
N GLU A 32 -13.65 11.97 -4.70
CA GLU A 32 -13.15 12.71 -5.85
C GLU A 32 -11.77 12.18 -6.30
N THR A 33 -10.86 11.96 -5.36
CA THR A 33 -9.54 11.35 -5.60
C THR A 33 -9.67 9.95 -6.18
N VAL A 34 -10.57 9.13 -5.63
CA VAL A 34 -10.85 7.78 -6.13
C VAL A 34 -11.39 7.82 -7.56
N LYS A 35 -12.27 8.77 -7.88
CA LYS A 35 -12.78 8.96 -9.25
C LYS A 35 -11.69 9.38 -10.23
N ALA A 36 -10.80 10.29 -9.82
CA ALA A 36 -9.67 10.72 -10.65
C ALA A 36 -8.74 9.53 -10.98
N ILE A 37 -8.33 8.76 -9.97
CA ILE A 37 -7.47 7.59 -10.15
C ILE A 37 -8.15 6.56 -11.05
N CYS A 38 -9.39 6.16 -10.74
CA CYS A 38 -10.12 5.21 -11.57
C CYS A 38 -10.30 5.71 -13.02
N GLY A 39 -10.47 7.02 -13.20
CA GLY A 39 -10.53 7.66 -14.51
C GLY A 39 -9.24 7.49 -15.33
N GLU A 40 -8.07 7.66 -14.72
CA GLU A 40 -6.78 7.42 -15.38
C GLU A 40 -6.63 5.96 -15.85
N TYR A 41 -7.09 5.01 -15.03
CA TYR A 41 -7.08 3.59 -15.39
C TYR A 41 -8.22 3.18 -16.35
N ARG A 42 -9.00 4.13 -16.87
CA ARG A 42 -10.17 3.91 -17.75
C ARG A 42 -11.26 3.04 -17.09
N ILE A 43 -11.39 3.14 -15.78
CA ILE A 43 -12.37 2.44 -14.96
C ILE A 43 -13.46 3.43 -14.57
N HIS A 44 -14.58 3.40 -15.28
CA HIS A 44 -15.70 4.31 -15.01
C HIS A 44 -16.73 3.73 -14.03
N ASN A 45 -16.69 2.42 -13.78
CA ASN A 45 -17.66 1.69 -12.98
C ASN A 45 -16.94 0.68 -12.07
N ALA A 46 -16.96 0.94 -10.77
CA ALA A 46 -16.33 0.09 -9.78
C ALA A 46 -17.01 0.22 -8.41
N ASP A 47 -16.98 -0.88 -7.66
CA ASP A 47 -17.35 -0.94 -6.27
C ASP A 47 -16.08 -1.13 -5.44
N ILE A 48 -15.82 -0.19 -4.53
CA ILE A 48 -14.62 -0.15 -3.73
C ILE A 48 -15.06 -0.19 -2.27
N SER A 49 -14.69 -1.26 -1.57
CA SER A 49 -14.95 -1.38 -0.14
C SER A 49 -13.67 -1.27 0.67
N LEU A 50 -13.63 -0.28 1.55
CA LEU A 50 -12.52 0.00 2.45
C LEU A 50 -12.83 -0.55 3.84
N ARG A 51 -11.98 -1.46 4.33
CA ARG A 51 -12.06 -2.04 5.68
C ARG A 51 -11.04 -1.45 6.66
N TYR A 52 -10.15 -0.59 6.18
CA TYR A 52 -9.14 0.12 6.95
C TYR A 52 -8.85 1.47 6.27
N ASP A 53 -8.07 2.34 6.92
CA ASP A 53 -7.65 3.62 6.35
C ASP A 53 -6.60 3.38 5.25
N ALA A 54 -7.08 3.15 4.02
CA ALA A 54 -6.22 2.91 2.87
C ALA A 54 -5.68 4.22 2.30
N THR A 55 -4.47 4.18 1.75
CA THR A 55 -3.89 5.30 1.02
C THR A 55 -4.17 5.19 -0.49
N VAL A 56 -3.87 6.26 -1.23
CA VAL A 56 -3.91 6.27 -2.69
C VAL A 56 -3.06 5.15 -3.30
N ASP A 57 -1.87 4.91 -2.73
CA ASP A 57 -0.99 3.83 -3.18
C ASP A 57 -1.67 2.46 -3.05
N ASP A 58 -2.28 2.17 -1.89
CA ASP A 58 -2.95 0.88 -1.66
C ASP A 58 -4.10 0.64 -2.66
N LEU A 59 -4.80 1.69 -3.09
CA LEU A 59 -5.82 1.59 -4.14
C LEU A 59 -5.19 1.24 -5.50
N ILE A 60 -4.06 1.85 -5.83
CA ILE A 60 -3.31 1.55 -7.06
C ILE A 60 -2.81 0.09 -7.02
N ASP A 61 -2.29 -0.37 -5.88
CA ASP A 61 -1.82 -1.74 -5.68
C ASP A 61 -2.90 -2.77 -6.07
N VAL A 62 -4.13 -2.54 -5.61
CA VAL A 62 -5.25 -3.46 -5.86
C VAL A 62 -5.76 -3.36 -7.30
N ILE A 63 -5.73 -2.17 -7.91
CA ILE A 63 -6.11 -1.99 -9.33
C ILE A 63 -5.09 -2.68 -10.25
N GLU A 64 -3.80 -2.58 -9.95
CA GLU A 64 -2.73 -3.21 -10.73
C GLU A 64 -2.74 -4.73 -10.60
N GLY A 65 -3.15 -5.28 -9.44
CA GLY A 65 -3.38 -6.72 -9.22
C GLY A 65 -2.15 -7.63 -9.37
N SER A 66 -1.00 -7.07 -9.74
CA SER A 66 0.26 -7.75 -10.05
C SER A 66 1.40 -7.33 -9.10
N ARG A 67 1.08 -6.98 -7.85
CA ARG A 67 2.11 -6.70 -6.84
C ARG A 67 2.44 -7.96 -6.06
N ILE A 68 3.64 -8.48 -6.29
CA ILE A 68 4.22 -9.54 -5.46
C ILE A 68 4.78 -8.87 -4.21
N TYR A 69 4.12 -9.05 -3.07
CA TYR A 69 4.65 -8.62 -1.77
C TYR A 69 5.74 -9.61 -1.34
N THR A 70 6.93 -9.49 -1.95
CA THR A 70 8.08 -10.31 -1.59
C THR A 70 8.71 -9.78 -0.29
N PRO A 71 9.02 -10.64 0.69
CA PRO A 71 9.79 -10.23 1.85
C PRO A 71 11.17 -9.73 1.41
N CYS A 72 11.58 -8.56 1.90
CA CYS A 72 12.89 -7.99 1.59
C CYS A 72 13.74 -7.87 2.85
N ILE A 73 15.01 -8.24 2.72
CA ILE A 73 16.04 -8.07 3.76
C ILE A 73 16.73 -6.72 3.49
N TYR A 74 16.83 -5.89 4.52
CA TYR A 74 17.59 -4.64 4.49
C TYR A 74 19.05 -4.96 4.77
N VAL A 75 19.84 -4.99 3.70
CA VAL A 75 21.29 -5.23 3.76
C VAL A 75 22.00 -3.90 3.94
N VAL A 76 22.59 -3.66 5.12
CA VAL A 76 23.37 -2.45 5.38
C VAL A 76 24.84 -2.77 5.16
N ASN A 77 25.39 -2.21 4.09
CA ASN A 77 26.79 -2.36 3.71
C ASN A 77 27.63 -1.23 4.32
N LYS A 78 28.91 -1.51 4.60
CA LYS A 78 29.89 -0.61 5.26
C LYS A 78 29.70 -0.43 6.76
N ILE A 79 29.52 -1.54 7.47
CA ILE A 79 29.46 -1.54 8.94
C ILE A 79 30.76 -1.08 9.61
N ASP A 80 31.86 -1.01 8.86
CA ASP A 80 33.16 -0.49 9.33
C ASP A 80 33.14 1.02 9.60
N GLN A 81 32.19 1.75 9.01
CA GLN A 81 32.06 3.21 9.14
C GLN A 81 31.04 3.63 10.21
N ILE A 82 30.37 2.67 10.84
CA ILE A 82 29.24 2.89 11.75
C ILE A 82 29.71 2.60 13.19
N THR A 83 29.25 3.39 14.16
CA THR A 83 29.61 3.16 15.57
C THR A 83 28.74 2.05 16.19
N VAL A 84 29.22 1.44 17.29
CA VAL A 84 28.52 0.34 17.97
C VAL A 84 27.12 0.75 18.44
N GLU A 85 26.93 2.03 18.78
CA GLU A 85 25.67 2.61 19.24
C GLU A 85 24.62 2.66 18.11
N GLU A 86 25.04 3.00 16.90
CA GLU A 86 24.18 3.03 15.72
C GLU A 86 23.80 1.61 15.26
N LEU A 87 24.70 0.64 15.44
CA LEU A 87 24.44 -0.77 15.17
C LEU A 87 23.33 -1.33 16.08
N GLU A 88 23.31 -1.00 17.38
CA GLU A 88 22.25 -1.42 18.32
C GLU A 88 20.87 -0.84 17.98
N ILE A 89 20.83 0.34 17.35
CA ILE A 89 19.57 0.94 16.87
C ILE A 89 19.09 0.21 15.62
N LEU A 90 20.01 -0.12 14.72
CA LEU A 90 19.71 -0.85 13.47
C LEU A 90 19.27 -2.29 13.72
N ASP A 91 19.81 -2.95 14.76
CA ASP A 91 19.43 -4.33 15.14
C ASP A 91 17.96 -4.44 15.62
N LYS A 92 17.34 -3.32 16.01
CA LYS A 92 15.91 -3.28 16.36
C LYS A 92 14.99 -3.26 15.14
N LEU A 93 15.53 -3.12 13.92
CA LEU A 93 14.73 -3.09 12.70
C LEU A 93 14.41 -4.52 12.22
N PRO A 94 13.14 -4.81 11.87
CA PRO A 94 12.78 -6.10 11.30
C PRO A 94 13.45 -6.30 9.93
N HIS A 95 13.92 -7.52 9.68
CA HIS A 95 14.61 -7.92 8.44
C HIS A 95 15.96 -7.24 8.17
N TYR A 96 16.69 -6.84 9.23
CA TYR A 96 18.03 -6.26 9.13
C TYR A 96 19.13 -7.33 8.96
N CYS A 97 20.07 -7.09 8.05
CA CYS A 97 21.28 -7.90 7.89
C CYS A 97 22.50 -6.99 7.64
N PRO A 98 23.44 -6.90 8.61
CA PRO A 98 24.71 -6.18 8.42
C PRO A 98 25.71 -6.99 7.58
N VAL A 99 26.40 -6.35 6.64
CA VAL A 99 27.43 -6.98 5.78
C VAL A 99 28.66 -6.08 5.61
#